data_AF-A0A1F6DBI0-F1
#
_entry.id   AF-A0A1F6DBI0-F1
#
_cell.length_a   1.000
_cell.length_b   1.000
_cell.length_c   1.000
_cell.angle_alpha   90.00
_cell.angle_beta   90.00
_cell.angle_gamma   90.00
#
_symmetry.space_group_name_H-M   'P 1'
#
loop_
_entity.id
_entity.type
_entity.pdbx_description
1 polymer ?
#
loop_
_entity_poly.entity_id
_entity_poly.type
_entity_poly.pdbx_seq_one_letter_code
_entity_poly.pdbx_strand_id
1 'polypeptide(L)'
;MLGGAKHMSISDSDARARMVVLFSERSEEIAQILKEAGVDPARDFRHRNFASADFGRCDVARWDFSGSILRNAKLAGVKNIHLAVFNAETDLVGAELPEGVSADLLKRG
;
A
#
# COMPACT_ATOMS: atom_id res chain seq x y z
N MET A 1 -23.12 -36.86 12.88
CA MET A 1 -23.18 -35.38 12.89
C MET A 1 -21.79 -34.86 12.54
N LEU A 2 -21.64 -34.32 11.33
CA LEU A 2 -20.35 -33.84 10.80
C LEU A 2 -20.05 -32.44 11.35
N GLY A 3 -18.81 -32.25 11.80
CA GLY A 3 -18.33 -31.02 12.43
C GLY A 3 -18.34 -29.82 11.47
N GLY A 4 -18.94 -28.73 11.91
CA GLY A 4 -18.83 -27.44 11.23
C GLY A 4 -17.44 -26.86 11.46
N ALA A 5 -16.61 -26.88 10.42
CA ALA A 5 -15.43 -26.04 10.37
C ALA A 5 -15.91 -24.58 10.45
N LYS A 6 -15.61 -23.90 11.56
CA LYS A 6 -15.85 -22.46 11.69
C LYS A 6 -15.08 -21.78 10.57
N HIS A 7 -15.81 -21.16 9.64
CA HIS A 7 -15.24 -20.23 8.69
C HIS A 7 -14.75 -19.02 9.49
N MET A 8 -13.50 -19.08 9.93
CA MET A 8 -12.79 -17.96 10.52
C MET A 8 -12.49 -17.00 9.37
N SER A 9 -13.33 -16.00 9.19
CA SER A 9 -13.03 -14.86 8.32
C SER A 9 -11.86 -14.11 8.94
N ILE A 10 -10.64 -14.53 8.60
CA ILE A 10 -9.44 -13.74 8.84
C ILE A 10 -9.64 -12.45 8.06
N SER A 11 -9.61 -11.31 8.75
CA SER A 11 -9.67 -10.02 8.08
C SER A 11 -8.49 -9.90 7.12
N ASP A 12 -8.67 -9.19 6.01
CA ASP A 12 -7.61 -9.01 5.01
C ASP A 12 -6.31 -8.46 5.63
N SER A 13 -6.43 -7.63 6.67
CA SER A 13 -5.31 -7.14 7.49
C SER A 13 -4.64 -8.23 8.34
N ASP A 14 -5.39 -9.16 8.91
CA ASP A 14 -4.84 -10.27 9.70
C ASP A 14 -4.16 -11.31 8.81
N ALA A 15 -4.70 -11.56 7.62
CA ALA A 15 -4.06 -12.41 6.62
C ALA A 15 -2.72 -11.79 6.18
N ARG A 16 -2.71 -10.48 5.90
CA ARG A 16 -1.49 -9.75 5.53
C ARG A 16 -0.46 -9.71 6.66
N ALA A 17 -0.87 -9.40 7.89
CA ALA A 17 0.05 -9.35 9.03
C ALA A 17 0.69 -10.73 9.28
N ARG A 18 -0.11 -11.80 9.21
CA ARG A 18 0.39 -13.18 9.29
C ARG A 18 1.29 -13.54 8.12
N MET A 19 1.00 -13.04 6.92
CA MET A 19 1.79 -13.27 5.71
C MET A 19 3.14 -12.56 5.76
N VAL A 20 3.19 -11.31 6.23
CA VAL A 20 4.42 -10.56 6.48
C VAL A 20 5.29 -11.32 7.48
N VAL A 21 4.72 -11.76 8.61
CA VAL A 21 5.44 -12.54 9.63
C VAL A 21 5.95 -13.88 9.07
N LEU A 22 5.12 -14.62 8.34
CA LEU A 22 5.51 -15.90 7.73
C LEU A 22 6.65 -15.78 6.71
N PHE A 23 6.70 -14.68 5.96
CA PHE A 23 7.71 -14.45 4.92
C PHE A 23 8.98 -13.76 5.41
N SER A 24 8.88 -12.88 6.39
CA SER A 24 10.07 -12.26 7.02
C SER A 24 10.88 -13.26 7.85
N GLU A 25 10.24 -14.30 8.38
CA GLU A 25 10.90 -15.29 9.23
C GLU A 25 11.52 -16.47 8.46
N ARG A 26 11.19 -16.70 7.17
CA ARG A 26 11.65 -17.88 6.43
C ARG A 26 12.16 -17.58 5.01
N SER A 27 13.48 -17.49 4.91
CA SER A 27 14.33 -17.51 3.70
C SER A 27 14.41 -16.22 2.88
N GLU A 28 15.65 -15.76 2.70
CA GLU A 28 16.08 -14.72 1.75
C GLU A 28 15.59 -14.98 0.32
N GLU A 29 15.33 -16.24 -0.07
CA GLU A 29 14.83 -16.58 -1.41
C GLU A 29 13.38 -16.17 -1.60
N ILE A 30 12.52 -16.27 -0.59
CA ILE A 30 11.14 -15.77 -0.71
C ILE A 30 11.14 -14.24 -0.75
N ALA A 31 11.95 -13.59 0.08
CA ALA A 31 12.12 -12.14 0.02
C ALA A 31 12.63 -11.69 -1.36
N GLN A 32 13.57 -12.44 -1.95
CA GLN A 32 14.11 -12.18 -3.28
C GLN A 32 13.08 -12.44 -4.38
N ILE A 33 12.29 -13.52 -4.31
CA ILE A 33 11.20 -13.80 -5.26
C ILE A 33 10.12 -12.72 -5.19
N LEU A 34 9.74 -12.31 -3.98
CA LEU A 34 8.77 -11.23 -3.77
C LEU A 34 9.30 -9.90 -4.34
N LYS A 35 10.58 -9.59 -4.08
CA LYS A 35 11.26 -8.41 -4.64
C LYS A 35 11.36 -8.46 -6.17
N GLU A 36 11.68 -9.61 -6.75
CA GLU A 36 11.70 -9.83 -8.21
C GLU A 36 10.29 -9.72 -8.82
N ALA A 37 9.27 -10.16 -8.09
CA ALA A 37 7.87 -10.00 -8.45
C ALA A 37 7.33 -8.57 -8.21
N GLY A 38 8.17 -7.65 -7.69
CA GLY A 38 7.77 -6.28 -7.36
C GLY A 38 6.83 -6.16 -6.15
N VAL A 39 6.72 -7.22 -5.34
CA VAL A 39 5.92 -7.28 -4.13
C VAL A 39 6.84 -7.10 -2.91
N ASP A 40 6.81 -5.94 -2.29
CA ASP A 40 7.36 -5.76 -0.93
C ASP A 40 6.17 -5.63 0.02
N PRO A 41 5.81 -6.65 0.82
CA PRO A 41 4.64 -6.59 1.68
C PRO A 41 4.61 -5.41 2.65
N ALA A 42 5.77 -4.85 3.01
CA ALA A 42 5.88 -3.68 3.89
C ALA A 42 5.62 -2.34 3.14
N ARG A 43 5.60 -2.36 1.81
CA ARG A 43 5.46 -1.19 0.94
C ARG A 43 4.38 -1.35 -0.13
N ASP A 44 3.80 -2.54 -0.28
CA ASP A 44 2.71 -2.85 -1.20
C ASP A 44 1.39 -2.39 -0.59
N PHE A 45 0.84 -1.32 -1.15
CA PHE A 45 -0.40 -0.72 -0.72
C PHE A 45 -1.45 -0.72 -1.84
N ARG A 46 -1.24 -1.52 -2.89
CA ARG A 46 -2.09 -1.55 -4.09
C ARG A 46 -3.52 -1.95 -3.77
N HIS A 47 -4.47 -1.32 -4.46
CA HIS A 47 -5.91 -1.58 -4.38
C HIS A 47 -6.50 -1.47 -2.96
N ARG A 48 -5.85 -0.74 -2.06
CA ARG A 48 -6.32 -0.53 -0.69
C ARG A 48 -7.12 0.76 -0.56
N ASN A 49 -8.02 0.78 0.42
CA ASN A 49 -8.76 1.98 0.77
C ASN A 49 -8.08 2.72 1.93
N PHE A 50 -7.58 3.92 1.64
CA PHE A 50 -6.95 4.88 2.54
C PHE A 50 -7.66 6.24 2.52
N ALA A 51 -8.96 6.27 2.20
CA ALA A 51 -9.73 7.51 2.21
C ALA A 51 -9.60 8.20 3.59
N SER A 52 -9.29 9.50 3.57
CA SER A 52 -9.07 10.34 4.76
C SER A 52 -7.91 9.92 5.67
N ALA A 53 -7.04 9.00 5.23
CA ALA A 53 -5.87 8.61 6.00
C ALA A 53 -4.85 9.76 6.13
N ASP A 54 -4.13 9.79 7.24
CA ASP A 54 -3.08 10.78 7.50
C ASP A 54 -1.69 10.16 7.30
N PHE A 55 -0.98 10.64 6.28
CA PHE A 55 0.40 10.26 5.97
C PHE A 55 1.38 11.41 6.19
N GLY A 56 0.97 12.53 6.80
CA GLY A 56 1.65 13.84 6.73
C GLY A 56 3.07 13.92 7.28
N ARG A 57 3.69 12.80 7.69
CA ARG A 57 5.10 12.70 8.08
C ARG A 57 5.80 11.42 7.59
N CYS A 58 5.12 10.59 6.80
CA CYS A 58 5.65 9.33 6.30
C CYS A 58 6.71 9.58 5.23
N ASP A 59 7.76 8.76 5.25
CA ASP A 59 8.61 8.57 4.08
C ASP A 59 8.01 7.44 3.25
N VAL A 60 7.43 7.79 2.11
CA VAL A 60 6.73 6.85 1.25
C VAL A 60 7.60 6.36 0.09
N ALA A 61 8.92 6.58 0.15
CA ALA A 61 9.81 6.09 -0.89
C ALA A 61 9.58 4.59 -1.15
N ARG A 62 9.34 4.26 -2.42
CA ARG A 62 9.07 2.90 -2.91
C ARG A 62 7.76 2.28 -2.45
N TRP A 63 6.85 3.04 -1.85
CA TRP A 63 5.50 2.56 -1.57
C TRP A 63 4.72 2.48 -2.87
N ASP A 64 3.90 1.44 -3.03
CA ASP A 64 3.07 1.24 -4.21
C ASP A 64 1.59 1.46 -3.88
N PHE A 65 1.05 2.59 -4.34
CA PHE A 65 -0.36 2.97 -4.19
C PHE A 65 -1.18 2.73 -5.46
N SER A 66 -0.70 1.90 -6.39
CA SER A 66 -1.41 1.62 -7.65
C SER A 66 -2.82 1.09 -7.39
N GLY A 67 -3.82 1.72 -8.00
CA GLY A 67 -5.24 1.38 -7.85
C GLY A 67 -5.84 1.63 -6.46
N SER A 68 -5.12 2.29 -5.56
CA SER A 68 -5.60 2.57 -4.20
C SER A 68 -6.52 3.79 -4.13
N ILE A 69 -7.37 3.84 -3.11
CA ILE A 69 -8.28 4.97 -2.84
C ILE A 69 -7.64 5.85 -1.78
N LEU A 70 -7.21 7.06 -2.15
CA LEU A 70 -6.57 8.07 -1.30
C LEU A 70 -7.40 9.35 -1.22
N ARG A 71 -8.71 9.26 -1.44
CA ARG A 71 -9.62 10.43 -1.39
C ARG A 71 -9.50 11.16 -0.06
N ASN A 72 -9.33 12.48 -0.11
CA ASN A 72 -9.18 13.33 1.09
C ASN A 72 -8.03 12.92 2.03
N ALA A 73 -7.08 12.10 1.58
CA ALA A 73 -5.92 11.73 2.39
C ALA A 73 -4.99 12.94 2.59
N LYS A 74 -4.34 13.02 3.75
CA LYS A 74 -3.39 14.08 4.08
C LYS A 74 -1.99 13.66 3.65
N LEU A 75 -1.54 14.17 2.51
CA LEU A 75 -0.23 13.87 1.92
C LEU A 75 0.73 15.08 1.97
N ALA A 76 0.28 16.25 2.45
CA ALA A 76 1.00 17.52 2.29
C ALA A 76 2.42 17.52 2.87
N GLY A 77 2.65 16.79 3.97
CA GLY A 77 3.96 16.65 4.61
C GLY A 77 4.70 15.34 4.33
N VAL A 78 4.23 14.54 3.37
CA VAL A 78 4.87 13.28 2.97
C VAL A 78 6.24 13.55 2.36
N LYS A 79 7.23 12.74 2.74
CA LYS A 79 8.58 12.78 2.16
C LYS A 79 8.68 11.82 0.98
N ASN A 80 9.48 12.19 -0.02
CA ASN A 80 9.82 11.33 -1.16
C ASN A 80 8.61 10.82 -1.96
N ILE A 81 7.53 11.61 -2.06
CA ILE A 81 6.31 11.20 -2.78
C ILE A 81 6.57 10.87 -4.26
N HIS A 82 7.57 11.49 -4.89
CA HIS A 82 7.98 11.23 -6.26
C HIS A 82 8.69 9.88 -6.46
N LEU A 83 9.06 9.19 -5.36
CA LEU A 83 9.63 7.84 -5.38
C LEU A 83 8.58 6.77 -5.02
N ALA A 84 7.34 7.16 -4.71
CA ALA A 84 6.23 6.23 -4.61
C ALA A 84 5.64 5.97 -6.00
N VAL A 85 4.96 4.83 -6.13
CA VAL A 85 4.29 4.41 -7.36
C VAL A 85 2.81 4.75 -7.25
N PHE A 86 2.32 5.46 -8.25
CA PHE A 86 0.91 5.73 -8.47
C PHE A 86 0.59 5.37 -9.92
N ASN A 87 -0.64 4.98 -10.21
CA ASN A 87 -1.07 4.73 -11.59
C ASN A 87 -2.38 5.48 -11.89
N ALA A 88 -2.85 5.36 -13.12
CA ALA A 88 -4.09 6.00 -13.56
C ALA A 88 -5.31 5.66 -12.66
N GLU A 89 -5.32 4.46 -12.08
CA GLU A 89 -6.40 3.93 -11.23
C GLU A 89 -6.35 4.46 -9.79
N THR A 90 -5.25 5.05 -9.34
CA THR A 90 -5.16 5.60 -7.98
C THR A 90 -6.09 6.80 -7.83
N ASP A 91 -7.00 6.77 -6.85
CA ASP A 91 -7.98 7.84 -6.64
C ASP A 91 -7.47 8.86 -5.61
N LEU A 92 -7.07 10.04 -6.10
CA LEU A 92 -6.52 11.14 -5.30
C LEU A 92 -7.51 12.30 -5.13
N VAL A 93 -8.81 12.11 -5.41
CA VAL A 93 -9.79 13.20 -5.35
C VAL A 93 -9.82 13.82 -3.95
N GLY A 94 -9.55 15.12 -3.88
CA GLY A 94 -9.53 15.88 -2.62
C GLY A 94 -8.32 15.61 -1.72
N ALA A 95 -7.35 14.79 -2.13
CA ALA A 95 -6.15 14.56 -1.35
C ALA A 95 -5.32 15.85 -1.22
N GLU A 96 -4.79 16.11 -0.02
CA GLU A 96 -3.92 17.24 0.25
C GLU A 96 -2.50 16.90 -0.20
N LEU A 97 -2.13 17.22 -1.44
CA LEU A 97 -0.82 16.90 -2.01
C LEU A 97 0.28 17.88 -1.54
N PRO A 98 1.56 17.46 -1.54
CA PRO A 98 2.68 18.38 -1.33
C PRO A 98 2.69 19.54 -2.33
N GLU A 99 3.29 20.65 -1.93
CA GLU A 99 3.46 21.82 -2.80
C GLU A 99 4.17 21.46 -4.12
N GLY A 100 3.66 21.96 -5.25
CA GLY A 100 4.21 21.69 -6.57
C GLY A 100 3.92 20.29 -7.13
N VAL A 101 3.22 19.44 -6.39
CA VAL A 101 2.84 18.09 -6.84
C VAL A 101 1.37 18.09 -7.26
N SER A 102 1.10 17.64 -8.48
CA SER A 102 -0.27 17.42 -8.96
C SER A 102 -0.58 15.93 -9.07
N ALA A 103 -1.86 15.57 -8.95
CA ALA A 103 -2.30 14.19 -9.13
C ALA A 103 -1.92 13.66 -10.52
N ASP A 104 -2.04 14.49 -11.56
CA ASP A 104 -1.65 14.12 -12.92
C ASP A 104 -0.16 13.84 -13.04
N LEU A 105 0.71 14.55 -12.31
CA LEU A 105 2.15 14.27 -12.29
C LEU A 105 2.44 12.92 -11.65
N LEU A 106 1.79 12.62 -10.52
CA LEU A 106 1.99 11.34 -9.82
C LEU A 106 1.56 10.15 -10.67
N LYS A 107 0.48 10.27 -11.44
CA LYS A 107 -0.09 9.18 -12.25
C LYS A 107 0.62 8.91 -13.57
N ARG A 108 1.60 9.73 -13.96
CA ARG A 108 2.35 9.63 -15.23
C ARG A 108 3.63 8.79 -15.12
N GLY A 109 4.04 8.43 -13.91
CA GLY A 109 5.22 7.62 -13.62
C GLY A 109 5.02 6.14 -13.90
#